data_AF-A0A7V2M2T2-F1
#
_entry.id   AF-A0A7V2M2T2-F1
#
_cell.length_a   1.000
_cell.length_b   1.000
_cell.length_c   1.000
_cell.angle_alpha   90.00
_cell.angle_beta   90.00
_cell.angle_gamma   90.00
#
_symmetry.space_group_name_H-M   'P 1'
#
loop_
_entity.id
_entity.type
_entity.pdbx_description
1 polymer ?
#
loop_
_entity_poly.entity_id
_entity_poly.type
_entity_poly.pdbx_seq_one_letter_code
_entity_poly.pdbx_strand_id
1 'polypeptide(L)'
;ALGYEYAARGRKYHLTNVEATKAFLFFSNSLLEAMFSAYEAAAVGSPLVWSDMLRKFNKFTDQILLTLLETYNAFQGRVKSK
;
A
#
# COMPACT_ATOMS: atom_id res chain seq x y z
N ALA A 1 4.72 -3.60 -11.12
CA ALA A 1 4.63 -2.62 -10.01
C ALA A 1 3.83 -3.25 -8.87
N LEU A 2 4.19 -2.99 -7.61
CA LEU A 2 3.59 -3.66 -6.43
C LEU A 2 2.07 -3.53 -6.34
N GLY A 3 1.49 -2.37 -6.69
CA GLY A 3 0.02 -2.21 -6.68
C GLY A 3 -0.72 -3.15 -7.65
N TYR A 4 -0.12 -3.46 -8.80
CA TYR A 4 -0.67 -4.46 -9.72
C TYR A 4 -0.65 -5.85 -9.09
N GLU A 5 0.42 -6.22 -8.37
CA GLU A 5 0.51 -7.52 -7.71
C GLU A 5 -0.53 -7.64 -6.59
N TYR A 6 -0.72 -6.58 -5.81
CA TYR A 6 -1.80 -6.52 -4.82
C TYR A 6 -3.17 -6.73 -5.49
N ALA A 7 -3.42 -6.05 -6.61
CA ALA A 7 -4.70 -6.17 -7.32
C ALA A 7 -4.89 -7.56 -7.94
N ALA A 8 -3.85 -8.13 -8.53
CA ALA A 8 -3.87 -9.47 -9.11
C ALA A 8 -4.12 -10.53 -8.03
N ARG A 9 -3.46 -10.42 -6.86
CA ARG A 9 -3.69 -11.31 -5.71
C ARG A 9 -5.10 -11.14 -5.15
N GLY A 10 -5.54 -9.91 -4.92
CA GLY A 10 -6.89 -9.64 -4.43
C GLY A 10 -7.95 -10.25 -5.35
N ARG A 11 -7.81 -10.04 -6.66
CA ARG A 11 -8.72 -10.63 -7.66
C ARG A 11 -8.67 -12.17 -7.67
N LYS A 12 -7.49 -12.77 -7.54
CA LYS A 12 -7.33 -14.23 -7.45
C LYS A 12 -8.12 -14.83 -6.28
N TYR A 13 -8.23 -14.10 -5.18
CA TYR A 13 -9.01 -14.49 -3.99
C TYR A 13 -10.40 -13.87 -3.96
N HIS A 14 -10.91 -13.39 -5.09
CA HIS A 14 -12.24 -12.79 -5.22
C HIS A 14 -12.52 -11.59 -4.31
N LEU A 15 -11.47 -10.91 -3.84
CA LEU A 15 -11.63 -9.69 -3.06
C LEU A 15 -12.19 -8.57 -3.94
N THR A 16 -13.19 -7.88 -3.42
CA THR A 16 -13.67 -6.60 -3.95
C THR A 16 -12.58 -5.54 -3.86
N ASN A 17 -12.75 -4.43 -4.59
CA ASN A 17 -11.82 -3.30 -4.51
C ASN A 17 -11.69 -2.77 -3.06
N VAL A 18 -12.79 -2.74 -2.33
CA VAL A 18 -12.83 -2.31 -0.92
C VAL A 18 -12.05 -3.26 -0.02
N GLU A 19 -12.22 -4.58 -0.18
CA GLU A 19 -11.50 -5.58 0.62
C GLU A 19 -10.00 -5.60 0.31
N ALA A 20 -9.62 -5.48 -0.97
CA ALA A 20 -8.22 -5.36 -1.36
C ALA A 20 -7.58 -4.07 -0.80
N THR A 21 -8.33 -2.97 -0.79
CA THR A 21 -7.90 -1.71 -0.16
C THR A 21 -7.73 -1.88 1.35
N LYS A 22 -8.67 -2.53 2.04
CA LYS A 22 -8.54 -2.84 3.48
C LYS A 22 -7.30 -3.68 3.78
N ALA A 23 -7.04 -4.71 2.99
CA ALA A 23 -5.84 -5.54 3.13
C ALA A 23 -4.55 -4.73 2.91
N PHE A 24 -4.55 -3.82 1.94
CA PHE A 24 -3.42 -2.91 1.72
C PHE A 24 -3.22 -1.95 2.90
N LEU A 25 -4.29 -1.35 3.43
CA LEU A 25 -4.20 -0.46 4.60
C LEU A 25 -3.68 -1.20 5.84
N PHE A 26 -4.11 -2.44 6.05
CA PHE A 26 -3.55 -3.29 7.10
C PHE A 26 -2.03 -3.45 6.95
N PHE A 27 -1.57 -3.82 5.76
CA PHE A 27 -0.13 -3.92 5.46
C PHE A 27 0.60 -2.60 5.70
N SER A 28 0.06 -1.48 5.20
CA SER A 28 0.64 -0.15 5.34
C SER A 28 0.85 0.20 6.81
N ASN A 29 -0.16 -0.03 7.65
CA ASN A 29 -0.05 0.21 9.09
C ASN A 29 0.99 -0.70 9.74
N SER A 30 0.99 -2.00 9.42
CA SER A 30 2.01 -2.93 9.95
C SER A 30 3.43 -2.55 9.52
N LEU A 31 3.61 -2.05 8.30
CA LEU A 31 4.89 -1.56 7.82
C LEU A 31 5.35 -0.32 8.60
N LEU A 32 4.44 0.61 8.87
CA LEU A 32 4.75 1.81 9.67
C LEU A 32 5.19 1.43 11.09
N GLU A 33 4.47 0.53 11.76
CA GLU A 33 4.85 0.03 13.10
C GLU A 33 6.22 -0.67 13.10
N ALA A 34 6.52 -1.46 12.06
CA ALA A 34 7.83 -2.08 11.91
C ALA A 34 8.94 -1.02 11.70
N MET A 35 8.65 0.05 10.95
CA MET A 35 9.59 1.17 10.78
C MET A 35 9.81 1.95 12.07
N PHE A 36 8.75 2.18 12.86
CA PHE A 36 8.87 2.77 14.20
C PHE A 36 9.83 1.94 15.05
N SER A 37 9.57 0.64 15.16
CA SER A 37 10.38 -0.30 15.94
C SER A 37 11.85 -0.30 15.50
N ALA A 38 12.11 -0.28 14.19
CA ALA A 38 13.47 -0.28 13.65
C ALA A 38 14.23 1.03 13.94
N TYR A 39 13.56 2.18 13.81
CA TYR A 39 14.17 3.49 14.05
C TYR A 39 14.41 3.75 15.54
N GLU A 40 13.49 3.31 16.40
CA GLU A 40 13.69 3.32 17.85
C GLU A 40 14.87 2.44 18.28
N ALA A 41 14.96 1.22 17.75
CA ALA A 41 16.06 0.30 18.05
C ALA A 41 17.43 0.83 17.60
N ALA A 42 17.45 1.63 16.53
CA ALA A 42 18.65 2.32 16.04
C ALA A 42 18.93 3.66 16.77
N ALA A 43 18.15 4.00 17.82
CA ALA A 43 18.25 5.24 18.58
C ALA A 43 18.22 6.50 17.71
N VAL A 44 17.43 6.48 16.62
CA VAL A 44 17.31 7.63 15.71
C VAL A 44 16.53 8.75 16.40
N GLY A 45 17.24 9.71 16.98
CA GLY A 45 16.63 10.85 17.69
C GLY A 45 16.37 12.11 16.85
N SER A 46 16.73 12.11 15.56
CA SER A 46 16.64 13.31 14.72
C SER A 46 15.25 13.51 14.11
N PRO A 47 14.52 14.60 14.44
CA PRO A 47 13.21 14.87 13.86
C PRO A 47 13.22 15.01 12.32
N LEU A 48 14.34 15.49 11.77
CA LEU A 48 14.52 15.61 10.32
C LEU A 48 14.52 14.23 9.65
N VAL A 49 15.27 13.27 10.22
CA VAL A 49 15.36 11.89 9.72
C VAL A 49 14.00 11.19 9.81
N TRP A 50 13.27 11.39 10.91
CA TRP A 50 11.88 10.94 11.06
C TRP A 50 10.95 11.51 9.99
N SER A 51 11.01 12.82 9.75
CA SER A 51 10.16 13.47 8.76
C SER A 51 10.44 13.01 7.33
N ASP A 52 11.70 12.72 7.01
CA ASP A 52 12.11 12.19 5.71
C ASP A 52 11.66 10.74 5.53
N MET A 53 11.81 9.92 6.57
CA MET A 53 11.29 8.55 6.59
C MET A 53 9.78 8.52 6.34
N LEU A 54 9.00 9.32 7.08
CA LEU A 54 7.53 9.38 6.92
C LEU A 54 7.12 9.85 5.51
N ARG A 55 7.82 10.84 4.94
CA ARG A 55 7.58 11.27 3.55
C ARG A 55 7.83 10.15 2.55
N LYS A 56 8.92 9.40 2.72
CA LYS A 56 9.25 8.25 1.85
C LYS A 56 8.21 7.14 2.00
N PHE A 57 7.81 6.83 3.22
CA PHE A 57 6.76 5.87 3.51
C PHE A 57 5.44 6.25 2.81
N ASN A 58 4.94 7.47 3.02
CA ASN A 58 3.70 7.94 2.40
C ASN A 58 3.78 7.88 0.87
N LYS A 59 4.86 8.39 0.28
CA LYS A 59 5.05 8.36 -1.18
C LYS A 59 5.01 6.93 -1.72
N PHE A 60 5.63 5.99 -1.02
CA PHE A 60 5.68 4.59 -1.41
C PHE A 60 4.29 3.92 -1.31
N THR A 61 3.59 4.10 -0.20
CA THR A 61 2.28 3.47 0.02
C THR A 61 1.20 4.08 -0.87
N ASP A 62 1.22 5.40 -1.09
CA ASP A 62 0.31 6.10 -2.00
C ASP A 62 0.43 5.57 -3.44
N GLN A 63 1.66 5.37 -3.93
CA GLN A 63 1.90 4.83 -5.27
C GLN A 63 1.32 3.41 -5.43
N ILE A 64 1.45 2.57 -4.41
CA ILE A 64 0.88 1.21 -4.43
C ILE A 64 -0.64 1.27 -4.43
N LEU A 65 -1.24 2.10 -3.58
CA LEU A 65 -2.69 2.24 -3.48
C LEU A 65 -3.30 2.76 -4.79
N LEU A 66 -2.70 3.79 -5.39
CA LEU A 66 -3.17 4.31 -6.68
C LEU A 66 -3.14 3.23 -7.75
N THR A 67 -2.01 2.52 -7.90
CA THR A 67 -1.88 1.45 -8.89
C THR A 67 -2.85 0.29 -8.62
N LEU A 68 -3.11 -0.05 -7.34
CA LEU A 68 -4.12 -1.04 -6.95
C LEU A 68 -5.50 -0.63 -7.47
N LEU A 69 -5.94 0.58 -7.13
CA LEU A 69 -7.27 1.10 -7.46
C LEU A 69 -7.46 1.24 -8.97
N GLU A 70 -6.45 1.76 -9.68
CA GLU A 70 -6.44 1.85 -11.14
C GLU A 70 -6.57 0.47 -11.79
N THR A 71 -5.87 -0.54 -11.26
CA THR A 71 -5.94 -1.91 -11.78
C THR A 71 -7.31 -2.53 -11.56
N TYR A 72 -7.92 -2.32 -10.39
CA TYR A 72 -9.30 -2.75 -10.11
C TYR A 72 -10.32 -2.06 -11.01
N ASN A 73 -10.16 -0.76 -11.26
CA ASN A 73 -11.01 -0.02 -12.19
C ASN A 73 -10.90 -0.59 -13.63
N ALA A 74 -9.68 -0.88 -14.10
CA ALA A 74 -9.46 -1.53 -15.39
C ALA A 74 -10.09 -2.93 -15.48
N PHE A 75 -10.10 -3.68 -14.37
CA PHE A 75 -10.79 -4.98 -14.31
C PHE A 75 -12.31 -4.84 -14.45
N GLN A 76 -12.91 -3.84 -13.82
CA GLN A 76 -14.35 -3.56 -13.94
C GLN A 76 -14.73 -3.06 -15.34
N GLY A 77 -13.91 -2.19 -15.95
CA GLY A 77 -14.13 -1.71 -17.31
C GLY A 77 -14.12 -2.85 -18.35
N ARG A 78 -13.25 -3.84 -18.17
CA ARG A 78 -13.22 -5.06 -19.02
C ARG A 78 -14.45 -5.96 -18.85
N VAL A 79 -15.07 -5.97 -17.67
CA VAL A 79 -16.29 -6.76 -17.43
C VAL A 79 -17.51 -6.12 -18.08
N LYS A 80 -17.59 -4.78 -18.14
CA LYS A 80 -18.71 -4.04 -18.76
C LYS A 80 -18.70 -4.01 -20.29
N SER A 81 -17.56 -4.33 -20.92
CA SER A 81 -17.38 -4.30 -22.38
C SER A 81 -17.56 -5.68 -23.04
N LYS A 82 -18.05 -6.68 -22.30
CA LYS A 82 -18.49 -7.99 -22.78
C LYS A 82 -19.99 -8.10 -22.58
#